data_AF-A0A2H6AGJ9-F1
#
_entry.id   AF-A0A2H6AGJ9-F1
#
_cell.length_a   1.000
_cell.length_b   1.000
_cell.length_c   1.000
_cell.angle_alpha   90.00
_cell.angle_beta   90.00
_cell.angle_gamma   90.00
#
_symmetry.space_group_name_H-M   'P 1'
#
loop_
_entity.id
_entity.type
_entity.pdbx_description
1 polymer ?
#
loop_
_entity_poly.entity_id
_entity_poly.type
_entity_poly.pdbx_seq_one_letter_code
_entity_poly.pdbx_strand_id
1 'polypeptide(L)'
;MLPTSLASTATTDALSPTLSTRTWLMDPPSARWLLRWLIWSCAVVVSVALAFWGGRLVGRWRAASVPPASDTPAGEETSDQFSSRLALGVTAREQEEALLVLVRVTERPEKDSAKLRQGVQHRVDLAVLLLRSYGEDPPALDRAERLFREWQHSPVEAYALVGDIGLAMVLAFRDHPTESNERFLTVLKRCPGLQRPAFGLTPFLQPEWYRLVVRALEHNRTNCVAQGLTFPNELARLRQELPAKPRLTKPAS
;
A
#
# COMPACT_ATOMS: atom_id res chain seq x y z
N MET A 1 49.26 36.24 -3.64
CA MET A 1 48.88 37.16 -4.74
C MET A 1 47.57 36.64 -5.31
N LEU A 2 46.42 37.28 -5.30
CA LEU A 2 45.90 38.55 -4.80
C LEU A 2 44.45 38.25 -4.31
N PRO A 3 43.90 39.04 -3.36
CA PRO A 3 42.60 38.81 -2.72
C PRO A 3 41.52 39.77 -3.24
N THR A 4 40.23 39.39 -3.22
CA THR A 4 39.09 40.34 -3.31
C THR A 4 37.77 39.58 -3.04
N SER A 5 37.03 39.84 -1.94
CA SER A 5 35.99 40.90 -1.76
C SER A 5 34.60 40.38 -2.24
N LEU A 6 33.42 40.55 -1.62
CA LEU A 6 32.81 41.46 -0.62
C LEU A 6 31.65 40.70 0.07
N ALA A 7 31.52 40.74 1.40
CA ALA A 7 30.52 41.53 2.14
C ALA A 7 29.09 41.50 1.54
N SER A 8 28.20 40.70 2.16
CA SER A 8 26.75 40.80 1.98
C SER A 8 26.13 41.37 3.26
N THR A 9 25.55 42.56 3.13
CA THR A 9 24.92 43.34 4.19
C THR A 9 23.57 42.75 4.61
N ALA A 10 23.42 42.49 5.90
CA ALA A 10 22.16 42.10 6.52
C ALA A 10 21.24 43.33 6.65
N THR A 11 20.18 43.37 5.83
CA THR A 11 19.09 44.35 5.96
C THR A 11 18.17 43.89 7.10
N THR A 12 18.20 44.62 8.20
CA THR A 12 17.35 44.41 9.37
C THR A 12 16.17 45.35 9.26
N ASP A 13 15.07 44.90 8.65
CA ASP A 13 13.81 45.65 8.62
C ASP A 13 13.04 45.41 9.92
N ALA A 14 13.02 46.46 10.75
CA ALA A 14 12.19 46.55 11.95
C ALA A 14 10.73 46.76 11.55
N LEU A 15 9.90 45.73 11.67
CA LEU A 15 8.45 45.83 11.52
C LEU A 15 7.80 46.18 12.85
N SER A 16 7.25 47.39 12.91
CA SER A 16 6.44 47.94 13.99
C SER A 16 5.15 47.13 14.23
N PRO A 17 4.84 46.71 15.47
CA PRO A 17 3.54 46.11 15.79
C PRO A 17 2.50 47.22 16.05
N THR A 18 1.77 47.65 15.03
CA THR A 18 0.53 48.41 15.23
C THR A 18 -0.59 47.45 15.64
N LEU A 19 -0.73 47.26 16.95
CA LEU A 19 -1.87 46.61 17.58
C LEU A 19 -3.13 47.46 17.34
N SER A 20 -3.84 47.14 16.26
CA SER A 20 -5.15 47.71 15.95
C SER A 20 -6.22 46.85 16.65
N THR A 21 -6.58 47.24 17.88
CA THR A 21 -7.64 46.59 18.67
C THR A 21 -8.99 46.97 18.08
N ARG A 22 -9.43 46.22 17.06
CA ARG A 22 -10.74 46.37 16.44
C ARG A 22 -11.77 45.68 17.33
N THR A 23 -12.45 46.45 18.17
CA THR A 23 -13.57 45.97 18.99
C THR A 23 -14.78 45.74 18.08
N TRP A 24 -15.02 44.49 17.71
CA TRP A 24 -16.22 44.09 16.99
C TRP A 24 -17.41 44.19 17.93
N LEU A 25 -18.21 45.25 17.75
CA LEU A 25 -19.54 45.33 18.33
C LEU A 25 -20.38 44.25 17.62
N MET A 26 -20.56 43.11 18.28
CA MET A 26 -21.38 42.01 17.78
C MET A 26 -22.85 42.42 17.87
N ASP A 27 -23.48 42.67 16.73
CA ASP A 27 -24.93 42.76 16.68
C ASP A 27 -25.54 41.42 17.10
N PRO A 28 -26.53 41.40 18.01
CA PRO A 28 -27.13 40.16 18.48
C PRO A 28 -27.77 39.42 17.30
N PRO A 29 -27.53 38.10 17.16
CA PRO A 29 -28.06 37.33 16.05
C PRO A 29 -29.59 37.40 16.06
N SER A 30 -30.17 37.81 14.93
CA SER A 30 -31.62 37.91 14.79
C SER A 30 -32.30 36.58 15.13
N ALA A 31 -33.45 36.61 15.81
CA ALA A 31 -34.19 35.42 16.24
C ALA A 31 -34.50 34.43 15.10
N ARG A 32 -34.60 34.94 13.85
CA ARG A 32 -34.79 34.12 12.64
C ARG A 32 -33.56 33.27 12.28
N TRP A 33 -32.35 33.71 12.63
CA TRP A 33 -31.11 32.96 12.40
C TRP A 33 -30.99 31.78 13.36
N LEU A 34 -31.34 31.97 14.64
CA LEU A 34 -31.38 30.90 15.64
C LEU A 34 -32.39 29.81 15.28
N LEU A 35 -33.58 30.19 14.78
CA LEU A 35 -34.59 29.24 14.36
C LEU A 35 -34.12 28.39 13.16
N ARG A 36 -33.39 28.99 12.20
CA ARG A 36 -32.79 28.25 11.09
C ARG A 36 -31.75 27.25 11.61
N TRP A 37 -30.84 27.65 12.48
CA TRP A 37 -29.84 26.72 13.06
C TRP A 37 -30.47 25.54 13.80
N LEU A 38 -31.53 25.77 14.55
CA LEU A 38 -32.29 24.71 15.23
C LEU A 38 -32.88 23.70 14.24
N ILE A 39 -33.51 24.16 13.16
CA ILE A 39 -34.09 23.28 12.13
C ILE A 39 -33.00 22.40 11.48
N TRP A 40 -31.84 22.98 11.14
CA TRP A 40 -30.72 22.23 10.57
C TRP A 40 -30.13 21.22 11.55
N SER A 41 -30.00 21.58 12.83
CA SER A 41 -29.50 20.66 13.86
C SER A 41 -30.43 19.46 14.08
N CYS A 42 -31.75 19.66 14.06
CA CYS A 42 -32.72 18.58 14.17
C CYS A 42 -32.66 17.64 12.95
N ALA A 43 -32.48 18.19 11.74
CA ALA A 43 -32.37 17.38 10.52
C ALA A 43 -31.16 16.42 10.56
N VAL A 44 -30.02 16.89 11.07
CA VAL A 44 -28.81 16.06 11.22
C VAL A 44 -29.03 14.94 12.24
N VAL A 45 -29.63 15.23 13.39
CA VAL A 45 -29.89 14.21 14.42
C VAL A 45 -30.86 13.14 13.92
N VAL A 46 -31.92 13.53 13.19
CA VAL A 46 -32.88 12.59 12.61
C VAL A 46 -32.22 11.72 11.53
N SER A 47 -31.34 12.29 10.71
CA SER A 47 -30.57 11.54 9.70
C SER A 47 -29.68 10.46 10.33
N VAL A 48 -28.95 10.79 11.40
CA VAL A 48 -28.08 9.84 12.10
C VAL A 48 -28.90 8.74 12.79
N ALA A 49 -30.04 9.09 13.39
CA ALA A 49 -30.94 8.11 13.99
C ALA A 49 -31.51 7.15 12.93
N LEU A 50 -31.98 7.65 11.78
CA LEU A 50 -32.48 6.82 10.68
C LEU A 50 -31.40 5.88 10.12
N ALA A 51 -30.17 6.35 9.97
CA ALA A 51 -29.05 5.52 9.52
C ALA A 51 -28.74 4.39 10.51
N PHE A 52 -28.77 4.69 11.82
CA PHE A 52 -28.50 3.70 12.88
C PHE A 52 -29.59 2.62 12.96
N TRP A 53 -30.87 3.01 12.86
CA TRP A 53 -31.99 2.06 12.87
C TRP A 53 -32.10 1.26 11.57
N GLY A 54 -31.86 1.89 10.41
CA GLY A 54 -31.83 1.22 9.11
C GLY A 54 -30.75 0.13 9.03
N GLY A 55 -29.56 0.40 9.58
CA GLY A 55 -28.47 -0.58 9.62
C GLY A 55 -28.81 -1.84 10.41
N ARG A 56 -29.54 -1.73 11.54
CA ARG A 56 -29.93 -2.91 12.35
C ARG A 56 -30.97 -3.79 11.66
N LEU A 57 -31.90 -3.21 10.91
CA LEU A 57 -32.92 -3.96 10.17
C LEU A 57 -32.30 -4.76 9.01
N VAL A 58 -31.41 -4.14 8.23
CA VAL A 58 -30.72 -4.82 7.12
C VAL A 58 -29.79 -5.94 7.63
N GLY A 59 -29.14 -5.74 8.78
CA GLY A 59 -28.30 -6.77 9.41
C GLY A 59 -29.08 -8.03 9.80
N ARG A 60 -30.31 -7.88 10.31
CA ARG A 60 -31.16 -9.02 10.67
C ARG A 60 -31.69 -9.78 9.46
N TRP A 61 -32.03 -9.10 8.38
CA TRP A 61 -32.43 -9.75 7.13
C TRP A 61 -31.31 -10.60 6.54
N ARG A 62 -30.07 -10.11 6.54
CA ARG A 62 -28.91 -10.89 6.08
C ARG A 62 -28.61 -12.09 6.97
N ALA A 63 -28.81 -11.98 8.28
CA ALA A 63 -28.63 -13.11 9.20
C ALA A 63 -29.70 -14.19 9.02
N ALA A 64 -30.93 -13.82 8.67
CA ALA A 64 -32.03 -14.77 8.43
C ALA A 64 -31.91 -15.55 7.10
N SER A 65 -31.08 -15.07 6.16
CA SER A 65 -30.84 -15.75 4.88
C SER A 65 -29.71 -16.79 4.94
N VAL A 66 -29.12 -17.05 6.12
CA VAL A 66 -28.20 -18.17 6.30
C VAL A 66 -29.04 -19.39 6.67
N PRO A 67 -29.26 -20.36 5.76
CA PRO A 67 -29.95 -21.59 6.11
C PRO A 67 -29.19 -22.31 7.23
N PRO A 68 -29.88 -22.89 8.22
CA PRO A 68 -29.24 -23.66 9.27
C PRO A 68 -28.44 -24.79 8.62
N ALA A 69 -27.14 -24.83 8.92
CA ALA A 69 -26.22 -25.81 8.39
C ALA A 69 -26.77 -27.22 8.68
N SER A 70 -27.08 -27.96 7.63
CA SER A 70 -27.37 -29.39 7.73
C SER A 70 -26.06 -30.08 8.06
N ASP A 71 -26.04 -30.81 9.18
CA ASP A 71 -24.91 -31.59 9.67
C ASP A 71 -24.40 -32.53 8.57
N THR A 72 -23.38 -32.07 7.83
CA THR A 72 -22.70 -32.85 6.79
C THR A 72 -21.33 -33.22 7.35
N PRO A 73 -20.94 -34.51 7.32
CA PRO A 73 -19.78 -35.01 8.05
C PRO A 73 -18.48 -34.37 7.55
N ALA A 74 -17.58 -34.18 8.50
CA ALA A 74 -16.26 -33.58 8.38
C ALA A 74 -15.45 -34.09 7.19
N GLY A 75 -15.58 -33.41 6.05
CA GLY A 75 -14.56 -33.39 5.00
C GLY A 75 -13.65 -32.19 5.25
N GLU A 76 -12.34 -32.41 5.28
CA GLU A 76 -11.32 -31.36 5.29
C GLU A 76 -11.45 -30.46 4.05
N GLU A 77 -12.34 -29.47 4.12
CA GLU A 77 -12.47 -28.45 3.07
C GLU A 77 -11.50 -27.30 3.35
N THR A 78 -10.51 -27.24 2.45
CA THR A 78 -9.47 -26.25 2.27
C THR A 78 -10.00 -24.82 2.38
N SER A 79 -9.47 -24.08 3.35
CA SER A 79 -9.88 -22.71 3.72
C SER A 79 -9.58 -21.63 2.68
N ASP A 80 -9.17 -21.98 1.46
CA ASP A 80 -8.84 -21.03 0.39
C ASP A 80 -10.04 -20.65 -0.50
N GLN A 81 -11.17 -21.37 -0.44
CA GLN A 81 -12.31 -21.08 -1.33
C GLN A 81 -13.23 -19.93 -0.86
N PHE A 82 -13.20 -19.54 0.42
CA PHE A 82 -14.17 -18.58 0.94
C PHE A 82 -13.88 -17.13 0.52
N SER A 83 -12.61 -16.80 0.24
CA SER A 83 -12.23 -15.48 -0.29
C SER A 83 -12.62 -15.28 -1.76
N SER A 84 -12.89 -16.35 -2.52
CA SER A 84 -13.30 -16.26 -3.93
C SER A 84 -14.80 -16.01 -4.13
N ARG A 85 -15.68 -16.41 -3.19
CA ARG A 85 -17.14 -16.32 -3.41
C ARG A 85 -17.76 -14.95 -3.14
N LEU A 86 -17.09 -14.07 -2.39
CA LEU A 86 -17.54 -12.67 -2.21
C LEU A 86 -17.04 -11.73 -3.33
N ALA A 87 -16.14 -12.21 -4.21
CA ALA A 87 -15.55 -11.43 -5.29
C ALA A 87 -16.30 -11.53 -6.64
N LEU A 88 -17.48 -12.18 -6.68
CA LEU A 88 -18.24 -12.45 -7.91
C LEU A 88 -18.77 -11.20 -8.64
N GLY A 89 -18.50 -9.99 -8.16
CA GLY A 89 -18.92 -8.75 -8.81
C GLY A 89 -17.88 -7.63 -8.85
N VAL A 90 -16.68 -7.79 -8.26
CA VAL A 90 -15.66 -6.74 -8.32
C VAL A 90 -14.64 -7.10 -9.38
N THR A 91 -14.60 -6.33 -10.46
CA THR A 91 -13.65 -6.58 -11.54
C THR A 91 -12.23 -6.25 -11.09
N ALA A 92 -11.21 -6.92 -11.66
CA ALA A 92 -9.80 -6.62 -11.34
C ALA A 92 -9.45 -5.12 -11.57
N ARG A 93 -10.11 -4.51 -12.55
CA ARG A 93 -10.00 -3.08 -12.85
C ARG A 93 -10.57 -2.19 -11.74
N GLU A 94 -11.73 -2.54 -11.19
CA GLU A 94 -12.31 -1.82 -10.04
C GLU A 94 -11.41 -1.94 -8.80
N GLN A 95 -10.78 -3.09 -8.59
CA GLN A 95 -9.79 -3.27 -7.52
C GLN A 95 -8.55 -2.39 -7.74
N GLU A 96 -8.03 -2.33 -8.98
CA GLU A 96 -6.92 -1.46 -9.37
C GLU A 96 -7.26 0.02 -9.09
N GLU A 97 -8.43 0.48 -9.53
CA GLU A 97 -8.90 1.86 -9.33
C GLU A 97 -9.06 2.20 -7.84
N ALA A 98 -9.64 1.28 -7.05
CA ALA A 98 -9.78 1.46 -5.61
C ALA A 98 -8.41 1.57 -4.91
N LEU A 99 -7.46 0.70 -5.27
CA LEU A 99 -6.10 0.74 -4.72
C LEU A 99 -5.35 2.02 -5.14
N LEU A 100 -5.52 2.48 -6.37
CA LEU A 100 -4.95 3.75 -6.83
C LEU A 100 -5.44 4.94 -5.99
N VAL A 101 -6.73 4.97 -5.64
CA VAL A 101 -7.28 6.00 -4.74
C VAL A 101 -6.60 5.93 -3.37
N LEU A 102 -6.45 4.73 -2.81
CA LEU A 102 -5.79 4.54 -1.50
C LEU A 102 -4.30 4.95 -1.52
N VAL A 103 -3.58 4.65 -2.61
CA VAL A 103 -2.18 5.07 -2.81
C VAL A 103 -2.06 6.60 -2.84
N ARG A 104 -2.99 7.29 -3.50
CA ARG A 104 -3.05 8.76 -3.56
C ARG A 104 -3.34 9.37 -2.19
N VAL A 105 -4.31 8.82 -1.45
CA VAL A 105 -4.63 9.30 -0.09
C VAL A 105 -3.45 9.14 0.87
N THR A 106 -2.57 8.17 0.64
CA THR A 106 -1.40 7.87 1.47
C THR A 106 -0.06 8.37 0.90
N GLU A 107 -0.10 9.29 -0.08
CA GLU A 107 1.11 9.81 -0.74
C GLU A 107 2.03 10.59 0.22
N ARG A 108 1.44 11.33 1.16
CA ARG A 108 2.18 12.11 2.17
C ARG A 108 1.88 11.55 3.55
N PRO A 109 2.53 10.44 3.95
CA PRO A 109 2.50 10.06 5.35
C PRO A 109 3.18 11.20 6.09
N GLU A 110 2.46 11.84 7.00
CA GLU A 110 3.04 12.79 7.94
C GLU A 110 4.10 12.07 8.80
N LYS A 111 4.52 12.64 9.91
CA LYS A 111 5.39 11.93 10.87
C LYS A 111 4.71 10.73 11.58
N ASP A 112 3.56 10.26 11.05
CA ASP A 112 2.80 9.13 11.57
C ASP A 112 3.25 7.80 10.93
N SER A 113 3.92 6.99 11.74
CA SER A 113 4.37 5.65 11.36
C SER A 113 3.24 4.72 10.92
N ALA A 114 2.02 4.85 11.46
CA ALA A 114 0.90 3.98 11.08
C ALA A 114 0.43 4.27 9.64
N LYS A 115 0.31 5.56 9.28
CA LYS A 115 -0.03 5.98 7.91
C LYS A 115 1.05 5.57 6.91
N LEU A 116 2.33 5.68 7.29
CA LEU A 116 3.44 5.20 6.45
C LEU A 116 3.31 3.71 6.15
N ARG A 117 3.08 2.89 7.18
CA ARG A 117 2.88 1.44 7.03
C ARG A 117 1.71 1.12 6.11
N GLN A 118 0.60 1.82 6.28
CA GLN A 118 -0.58 1.66 5.43
C GLN A 118 -0.29 2.06 3.97
N GLY A 119 0.43 3.15 3.74
CA GLY A 119 0.79 3.59 2.40
C GLY A 119 1.78 2.67 1.68
N VAL A 120 2.68 2.01 2.42
CA VAL A 120 3.52 0.92 1.88
C VAL A 120 2.62 -0.27 1.50
N GLN A 121 1.71 -0.66 2.38
CA GLN A 121 0.81 -1.80 2.16
C GLN A 121 -0.02 -1.62 0.89
N HIS A 122 -0.67 -0.46 0.71
CA HIS A 122 -1.49 -0.18 -0.49
C HIS A 122 -0.68 -0.24 -1.80
N ARG A 123 0.58 0.21 -1.78
CA ARG A 123 1.47 0.14 -2.95
C ARG A 123 1.86 -1.30 -3.26
N VAL A 124 2.14 -2.10 -2.22
CA VAL A 124 2.43 -3.53 -2.39
C VAL A 124 1.20 -4.27 -2.92
N ASP A 125 0.00 -4.02 -2.38
CA ASP A 125 -1.24 -4.64 -2.85
C ASP A 125 -1.50 -4.33 -4.34
N LEU A 126 -1.33 -3.06 -4.73
CA LEU A 126 -1.45 -2.63 -6.13
C LEU A 126 -0.39 -3.29 -7.02
N ALA A 127 0.85 -3.38 -6.54
CA ALA A 127 1.95 -4.02 -7.24
C ALA A 127 1.70 -5.52 -7.45
N VAL A 128 1.22 -6.22 -6.42
CA VAL A 128 0.86 -7.64 -6.48
C VAL A 128 -0.28 -7.84 -7.47
N LEU A 129 -1.32 -7.00 -7.44
CA LEU A 129 -2.44 -7.07 -8.37
C LEU A 129 -1.96 -6.99 -9.83
N LEU A 130 -1.12 -6.00 -10.15
CA LEU A 130 -0.62 -5.77 -11.50
C LEU A 130 0.39 -6.82 -11.98
N LEU A 131 1.25 -7.31 -11.09
CA LEU A 131 2.26 -8.32 -11.45
C LEU A 131 1.70 -9.74 -11.47
N ARG A 132 0.57 -10.00 -10.78
CA ARG A 132 -0.08 -11.32 -10.80
C ARG A 132 -0.69 -11.64 -12.16
N SER A 133 -1.20 -10.64 -12.88
CA SER A 133 -1.70 -10.79 -14.25
C SER A 133 -0.58 -10.85 -15.30
N TYR A 134 0.69 -10.92 -14.89
CA TYR A 134 1.81 -11.12 -15.79
C TYR A 134 1.64 -12.42 -16.60
N GLY A 135 1.74 -12.29 -17.93
CA GLY A 135 1.52 -13.37 -18.90
C GLY A 135 0.11 -13.38 -19.49
N GLU A 136 -0.89 -12.88 -18.76
CA GLU A 136 -2.28 -12.79 -19.22
C GLU A 136 -2.61 -11.43 -19.85
N ASP A 137 -2.15 -10.33 -19.22
CA ASP A 137 -2.37 -8.96 -19.68
C ASP A 137 -1.02 -8.24 -19.90
N PRO A 138 -0.42 -8.31 -21.12
CA PRO A 138 0.83 -7.64 -21.43
C PRO A 138 0.89 -6.15 -21.03
N PRO A 139 -0.14 -5.31 -21.28
CA PRO A 139 -0.10 -3.91 -20.89
C PRO A 139 -0.16 -3.70 -19.36
N ALA A 140 -0.49 -4.71 -18.54
CA ALA A 140 -0.40 -4.60 -17.08
C ALA A 140 1.04 -4.38 -16.64
N LEU A 141 2.01 -5.00 -17.32
CA LEU A 141 3.43 -4.85 -16.99
C LEU A 141 3.92 -3.42 -17.28
N ASP A 142 3.44 -2.80 -18.36
CA ASP A 142 3.74 -1.40 -18.69
C ASP A 142 3.12 -0.42 -17.68
N ARG A 143 1.90 -0.72 -17.19
CA ARG A 143 1.27 0.04 -16.10
C ARG A 143 2.08 -0.07 -14.81
N ALA A 144 2.48 -1.28 -14.44
CA ALA A 144 3.31 -1.54 -13.27
C ALA A 144 4.65 -0.78 -13.35
N GLU A 145 5.33 -0.84 -14.50
CA GLU A 145 6.59 -0.13 -14.69
C GLU A 145 6.46 1.38 -14.44
N ARG A 146 5.42 2.01 -15.02
CA ARG A 146 5.19 3.45 -14.84
C ARG A 146 4.99 3.83 -13.37
N LEU A 147 4.17 3.06 -12.65
CA LEU A 147 3.92 3.28 -11.23
C LEU A 147 5.20 3.09 -10.40
N PHE A 148 5.99 2.05 -10.68
CA PHE A 148 7.24 1.83 -9.95
C PHE A 148 8.28 2.91 -10.23
N ARG A 149 8.37 3.42 -11.46
CA ARG A 149 9.21 4.59 -11.79
C ARG A 149 8.74 5.82 -11.02
N GLU A 150 7.45 6.06 -10.91
CA GLU A 150 6.92 7.17 -10.11
C GLU A 150 7.31 7.02 -8.63
N TRP A 151 7.13 5.82 -8.05
CA TRP A 151 7.44 5.58 -6.64
C TRP A 151 8.93 5.61 -6.34
N GLN A 152 9.80 5.20 -7.28
CA GLN A 152 11.26 5.31 -7.17
C GLN A 152 11.72 6.74 -6.88
N HIS A 153 11.01 7.74 -7.40
CA HIS A 153 11.30 9.16 -7.19
C HIS A 153 10.54 9.78 -6.00
N SER A 154 9.86 8.95 -5.20
CA SER A 154 9.14 9.43 -4.02
C SER A 154 10.11 9.96 -2.96
N PRO A 155 9.79 11.09 -2.29
CA PRO A 155 10.60 11.58 -1.16
C PRO A 155 10.54 10.65 0.06
N VAL A 156 9.59 9.71 0.09
CA VAL A 156 9.45 8.72 1.16
C VAL A 156 10.28 7.49 0.80
N GLU A 157 11.39 7.27 1.52
CA GLU A 157 12.34 6.19 1.21
C GLU A 157 11.69 4.81 1.13
N ALA A 158 10.71 4.51 2.00
CA ALA A 158 10.00 3.23 1.97
C ALA A 158 9.22 3.02 0.65
N TYR A 159 8.67 4.09 0.07
CA TYR A 159 7.95 4.01 -1.20
C TYR A 159 8.93 3.86 -2.37
N ALA A 160 10.05 4.59 -2.32
CA ALA A 160 11.14 4.44 -3.28
C ALA A 160 11.70 3.02 -3.31
N LEU A 161 11.86 2.39 -2.14
CA LEU A 161 12.29 0.99 -2.03
C LEU A 161 11.31 0.02 -2.70
N VAL A 162 9.99 0.21 -2.52
CA VAL A 162 8.97 -0.59 -3.22
C VAL A 162 9.07 -0.40 -4.73
N GLY A 163 9.27 0.84 -5.20
CA GLY A 163 9.51 1.14 -6.61
C GLY A 163 10.75 0.44 -7.17
N ASP A 164 11.88 0.49 -6.46
CA ASP A 164 13.13 -0.17 -6.88
C ASP A 164 12.97 -1.69 -7.01
N ILE A 165 12.31 -2.34 -6.04
CA ILE A 165 12.02 -3.78 -6.07
C ILE A 165 11.06 -4.11 -7.22
N GLY A 166 9.98 -3.34 -7.37
CA GLY A 166 9.00 -3.50 -8.43
C GLY A 166 9.64 -3.42 -9.82
N LEU A 167 10.51 -2.42 -10.05
CA LEU A 167 11.24 -2.29 -11.32
C LEU A 167 12.18 -3.47 -11.58
N ALA A 168 12.87 -3.97 -10.55
CA ALA A 168 13.69 -5.16 -10.71
C ALA A 168 12.85 -6.37 -11.17
N MET A 169 11.65 -6.55 -10.61
CA MET A 169 10.73 -7.62 -11.05
C MET A 169 10.22 -7.41 -12.47
N VAL A 170 9.83 -6.19 -12.84
CA VAL A 170 9.41 -5.89 -14.22
C VAL A 170 10.51 -6.23 -15.22
N LEU A 171 11.75 -5.83 -14.94
CA LEU A 171 12.90 -6.16 -15.80
C LEU A 171 13.15 -7.67 -15.88
N ALA A 172 12.97 -8.39 -14.77
CA ALA A 172 13.09 -9.84 -14.76
C ALA A 172 12.06 -10.48 -15.71
N PHE A 173 10.82 -10.04 -15.61
CA PHE A 173 9.68 -10.50 -16.42
C PHE A 173 9.75 -10.05 -17.89
N ARG A 174 10.63 -9.11 -18.24
CA ARG A 174 10.93 -8.70 -19.62
C ARG A 174 12.22 -9.31 -20.17
N ASP A 175 12.73 -10.37 -19.56
CA ASP A 175 13.95 -11.05 -20.01
C ASP A 175 15.21 -10.17 -19.99
N HIS A 176 15.28 -9.22 -19.06
CA HIS A 176 16.46 -8.39 -18.79
C HIS A 176 17.16 -8.80 -17.47
N PRO A 177 17.73 -10.01 -17.38
CA PRO A 177 18.20 -10.56 -16.11
C PRO A 177 19.39 -9.79 -15.52
N THR A 178 20.29 -9.26 -16.35
CA THR A 178 21.47 -8.52 -15.89
C THR A 178 21.07 -7.26 -15.13
N GLU A 179 20.24 -6.41 -15.75
CA GLU A 179 19.75 -5.16 -15.16
C GLU A 179 18.88 -5.42 -13.93
N SER A 180 18.03 -6.45 -14.00
CA SER A 180 17.19 -6.86 -12.89
C SER A 180 18.02 -7.31 -11.68
N ASN A 181 19.03 -8.17 -11.90
CA ASN A 181 19.92 -8.66 -10.85
C ASN A 181 20.72 -7.52 -10.21
N GLU A 182 21.22 -6.57 -11.00
CA GLU A 182 21.92 -5.39 -10.49
C GLU A 182 21.03 -4.55 -9.57
N ARG A 183 19.76 -4.34 -9.96
CA ARG A 183 18.80 -3.62 -9.12
C ARG A 183 18.47 -4.37 -7.84
N PHE A 184 18.24 -5.68 -7.91
CA PHE A 184 18.03 -6.49 -6.70
C PHE A 184 19.22 -6.42 -5.75
N LEU A 185 20.46 -6.48 -6.26
CA LEU A 185 21.67 -6.33 -5.44
C LEU A 185 21.76 -4.94 -4.80
N THR A 186 21.39 -3.89 -5.54
CA THR A 186 21.36 -2.51 -5.02
C THR A 186 20.35 -2.36 -3.88
N VAL A 187 19.14 -2.90 -4.06
CA VAL A 187 18.11 -2.95 -3.00
C VAL A 187 18.63 -3.71 -1.78
N LEU A 188 19.28 -4.86 -1.99
CA LEU A 188 19.79 -5.71 -0.92
C LEU A 188 20.85 -5.03 -0.07
N LYS A 189 21.70 -4.22 -0.71
CA LYS A 189 22.69 -3.38 -0.02
C LYS A 189 22.03 -2.29 0.83
N ARG A 190 20.97 -1.66 0.32
CA ARG A 190 20.21 -0.62 1.04
C ARG A 190 19.40 -1.21 2.21
N CYS A 191 18.80 -2.38 2.01
CA CYS A 191 17.97 -3.06 3.00
C CYS A 191 18.45 -4.51 3.20
N PRO A 192 19.52 -4.73 4.00
CA PRO A 192 20.03 -6.08 4.26
C PRO A 192 19.01 -6.96 5.00
N GLY A 193 18.04 -6.34 5.68
CA GLY A 193 16.91 -7.01 6.33
C GLY A 193 16.05 -7.84 5.37
N LEU A 194 16.08 -7.55 4.05
CA LEU A 194 15.35 -8.34 3.05
C LEU A 194 15.77 -9.82 3.03
N GLN A 195 17.03 -10.12 3.40
CA GLN A 195 17.54 -11.51 3.46
C GLN A 195 17.03 -12.28 4.68
N ARG A 196 16.60 -11.58 5.73
CA ARG A 196 16.26 -12.19 7.01
C ARG A 196 14.82 -11.84 7.38
N PRO A 197 13.85 -12.69 6.98
CA PRO A 197 12.46 -12.43 7.27
C PRO A 197 12.12 -12.41 8.78
N ALA A 198 13.07 -12.72 9.66
CA ALA A 198 12.91 -12.72 11.11
C ALA A 198 13.06 -11.33 11.79
N PHE A 199 13.52 -10.27 11.11
CA PHE A 199 13.97 -9.03 11.78
C PHE A 199 12.99 -7.82 11.73
N GLY A 200 11.67 -8.06 11.76
CA GLY A 200 10.69 -7.02 12.12
C GLY A 200 10.44 -5.89 11.11
N LEU A 201 11.23 -5.78 10.05
CA LEU A 201 10.92 -5.03 8.82
C LEU A 201 10.04 -5.84 7.86
N THR A 202 9.80 -7.11 8.19
CA THR A 202 9.02 -8.09 7.43
C THR A 202 7.50 -8.09 7.57
N PRO A 203 6.83 -7.42 8.53
CA PRO A 203 5.36 -7.50 8.54
C PRO A 203 4.73 -6.83 7.30
N PHE A 204 5.51 -6.06 6.51
CA PHE A 204 5.09 -5.47 5.23
C PHE A 204 5.23 -6.40 4.03
N LEU A 205 6.10 -7.41 4.11
CA LEU A 205 6.28 -8.34 3.00
C LEU A 205 5.15 -9.35 3.09
N GLN A 206 4.01 -8.98 2.51
CA GLN A 206 2.94 -9.91 2.24
C GLN A 206 3.52 -11.16 1.56
N PRO A 207 3.06 -12.38 1.94
CA PRO A 207 3.56 -13.61 1.35
C PRO A 207 3.51 -13.63 -0.18
N GLU A 208 2.46 -13.04 -0.77
CA GLU A 208 2.30 -12.97 -2.23
C GLU A 208 3.36 -12.09 -2.90
N TRP A 209 3.71 -10.96 -2.29
CA TRP A 209 4.79 -10.12 -2.81
C TRP A 209 6.12 -10.83 -2.79
N TYR A 210 6.43 -11.55 -1.69
CA TYR A 210 7.65 -12.34 -1.62
C TYR A 210 7.69 -13.44 -2.67
N ARG A 211 6.56 -14.15 -2.89
CA ARG A 211 6.46 -15.15 -3.97
C ARG A 211 6.72 -14.55 -5.35
N LEU A 212 6.25 -13.33 -5.62
CA LEU A 212 6.55 -12.64 -6.87
C LEU A 212 8.04 -12.30 -7.00
N VAL A 213 8.71 -11.87 -5.92
CA VAL A 213 10.16 -11.64 -5.91
C VAL A 213 10.92 -12.94 -6.20
N VAL A 214 10.55 -14.05 -5.54
CA VAL A 214 11.15 -15.37 -5.79
C VAL A 214 10.93 -15.79 -7.23
N ARG A 215 9.71 -15.63 -7.75
CA ARG A 215 9.36 -15.95 -9.15
C ARG A 215 10.19 -15.14 -10.14
N ALA A 216 10.38 -13.84 -9.90
CA ALA A 216 11.22 -12.98 -10.72
C ALA A 216 12.70 -13.40 -10.70
N LEU A 217 13.23 -13.75 -9.51
CA LEU A 217 14.61 -14.24 -9.39
C LEU A 217 14.81 -15.61 -10.07
N GLU A 218 13.81 -16.48 -10.05
CA GLU A 218 13.85 -17.76 -10.77
C GLU A 218 13.82 -17.54 -12.29
N HIS A 219 13.03 -16.57 -12.75
CA HIS A 219 13.01 -16.14 -14.14
C HIS A 219 14.39 -15.63 -14.59
N ASN A 220 15.00 -14.75 -13.79
CA ASN A 220 16.36 -14.26 -14.05
C ASN A 220 17.38 -15.38 -14.11
N ARG A 221 17.32 -16.36 -13.20
CA ARG A 221 18.25 -17.49 -13.22
C ARG A 221 18.13 -18.28 -14.50
N THR A 222 16.91 -18.59 -14.91
CA THR A 222 16.63 -19.35 -16.14
C THR A 222 17.18 -18.60 -17.36
N ASN A 223 16.94 -17.28 -17.42
CA ASN A 223 17.43 -16.42 -18.50
C ASN A 223 18.95 -16.24 -18.48
N CYS A 224 19.57 -16.13 -17.30
CA CYS A 224 21.04 -16.12 -17.19
C CYS A 224 21.64 -17.41 -17.76
N VAL A 225 21.08 -18.57 -17.42
CA VAL A 225 21.55 -19.87 -17.96
C VAL A 225 21.38 -19.91 -19.48
N ALA A 226 20.23 -19.50 -20.00
CA ALA A 226 19.97 -19.46 -21.43
C ALA A 226 20.93 -18.51 -22.18
N GLN A 227 21.36 -17.41 -21.54
CA GLN A 227 22.26 -16.40 -22.11
C GLN A 227 23.75 -16.68 -21.80
N GLY A 228 24.09 -17.75 -21.08
CA GLY A 228 25.47 -18.04 -20.66
C GLY A 228 26.04 -17.07 -19.61
N LEU A 229 25.17 -16.37 -18.88
CA LEU A 229 25.53 -15.44 -17.82
C LEU A 229 25.54 -16.14 -16.46
N THR A 230 26.38 -15.65 -15.54
CA THR A 230 26.43 -16.15 -14.16
C THR A 230 25.37 -15.47 -13.30
N PHE A 231 24.53 -16.25 -12.62
CA PHE A 231 23.57 -15.73 -11.65
C PHE A 231 24.26 -15.39 -10.31
N PRO A 232 24.07 -14.18 -9.73
CA PRO A 232 24.74 -13.79 -8.48
C PRO A 232 24.35 -14.66 -7.27
N ASN A 233 25.36 -15.13 -6.54
CA ASN A 233 25.18 -16.02 -5.37
C ASN A 233 24.46 -15.32 -4.20
N GLU A 234 24.59 -14.00 -4.08
CA GLU A 234 23.94 -13.19 -3.05
C GLU A 234 22.41 -13.23 -3.18
N LEU A 235 21.92 -13.31 -4.42
CA LEU A 235 20.49 -13.41 -4.73
C LEU A 235 19.94 -14.82 -4.55
N ALA A 236 20.81 -15.85 -4.54
CA ALA A 236 20.39 -17.22 -4.33
C ALA A 236 19.75 -17.45 -2.95
N ARG A 237 20.13 -16.66 -1.94
CA ARG A 237 19.51 -16.72 -0.60
C ARG A 237 18.08 -16.21 -0.59
N LEU A 238 17.76 -15.18 -1.38
CA LEU A 238 16.40 -14.64 -1.49
C LEU A 238 15.44 -15.60 -2.21
N ARG A 239 15.97 -16.59 -2.94
CA ARG A 239 15.17 -17.64 -3.58
C ARG A 239 14.73 -18.73 -2.62
N GLN A 240 15.30 -18.82 -1.42
CA GLN A 240 14.86 -19.79 -0.42
C GLN A 240 13.43 -19.42 -0.02
N GLU A 241 12.48 -20.31 -0.32
CA GLU A 241 11.08 -20.10 0.01
C GLU A 241 10.95 -19.80 1.51
N LEU A 242 10.06 -18.86 1.85
CA LEU A 242 9.71 -18.62 3.26
C LEU A 242 9.36 -19.99 3.85
N PRO A 243 10.06 -20.44 4.92
CA PRO A 243 9.77 -21.74 5.51
C PRO A 243 8.28 -21.78 5.78
N ALA A 244 7.60 -22.79 5.20
CA ALA A 244 6.17 -22.93 5.31
C ALA A 244 5.78 -22.71 6.77
N LYS A 245 4.92 -21.70 7.02
CA LYS A 245 4.56 -21.28 8.37
C LYS A 245 4.29 -22.56 9.17
N PRO A 246 5.05 -22.86 10.23
CA PRO A 246 4.92 -24.12 10.93
C PRO A 246 3.45 -24.26 11.31
N ARG A 247 2.79 -25.28 10.74
CA ARG A 247 1.39 -25.56 11.06
C ARG A 247 1.37 -25.76 12.57
N LEU A 248 0.56 -24.98 13.28
CA LEU A 248 0.34 -25.20 14.70
C LEU A 248 -0.15 -26.64 14.84
N THR A 249 0.76 -27.54 15.23
CA THR A 249 0.42 -28.92 15.52
C THR A 249 -0.50 -28.86 16.73
N LYS A 250 -1.77 -29.19 16.52
CA LYS A 250 -2.77 -29.27 17.59
C LYS A 250 -2.19 -30.15 18.70
N PRO A 251 -2.16 -29.70 19.96
CA PRO A 251 -1.66 -30.54 21.04
C PRO A 251 -2.48 -31.83 21.07
N ALA A 252 -1.79 -32.98 21.10
CA ALA A 252 -2.44 -34.27 21.26
C ALA A 252 -3.17 -34.29 22.60
N SER A 253 -4.49 -34.46 22.56
CA SER A 253 -5.37 -34.62 23.70
C SER A 253 -5.49 -36.09 24.08
#